data_AF-A0A090LH92-F1
#
_entry.id   AF-A0A090LH92-F1
#
_cell.length_a   1.000
_cell.length_b   1.000
_cell.length_c   1.000
_cell.angle_alpha   90.00
_cell.angle_beta   90.00
_cell.angle_gamma   90.00
#
_symmetry.space_group_name_H-M   'P 1'
#
loop_
_entity.id
_entity.type
_entity.pdbx_description
1 polymer ?
#
loop_
_entity_poly.entity_id
_entity_poly.type
_entity_poly.pdbx_seq_one_letter_code
_entity_poly.pdbx_strand_id
1 'polypeptide(L)'
;MILITLIYIVFIIKLFYCQEINNDTLLYSPSRKLFTGDSVPCCGDMIGETACKRLRKKNEFKFQNKCDNEADFSLIQCCQTCGGDTAPSRHKKFFSEGSLSKHCFDRHSPKFCEKFLLHKDHWATSTWSCSGEYAHIAFRICRKTCSFCRRDAYDSKDGTVYKPKRCGSLTPSKIRYFDSENNLEELEKEFDTVF
;
A
#
# COMPACT_ATOMS: atom_id res chain seq x y z
N MET A 1 -46.51 -40.26 20.51
CA MET A 1 -45.69 -40.00 19.30
C MET A 1 -45.57 -38.51 18.95
N ILE A 2 -46.61 -37.69 19.12
CA ILE A 2 -46.60 -36.24 18.76
C ILE A 2 -45.68 -35.39 19.66
N LEU A 3 -45.50 -35.76 20.93
CA LEU A 3 -44.65 -35.00 21.86
C LEU A 3 -43.15 -35.12 21.54
N ILE A 4 -42.72 -36.28 21.03
CA ILE A 4 -41.32 -36.56 20.68
C ILE A 4 -40.94 -35.80 19.40
N THR A 5 -41.86 -35.69 18.43
CA THR A 5 -41.64 -34.93 17.21
C THR A 5 -41.52 -33.43 17.47
N LEU A 6 -42.28 -32.86 18.42
CA LEU A 6 -42.19 -31.43 18.76
C LEU A 6 -40.84 -31.09 19.44
N ILE A 7 -40.33 -31.96 20.30
CA ILE A 7 -39.02 -31.78 20.94
C ILE A 7 -37.89 -31.85 19.90
N TYR A 8 -37.99 -32.75 18.93
CA TYR A 8 -37.01 -32.87 17.84
C TYR A 8 -36.99 -31.63 16.94
N ILE A 9 -38.15 -31.04 16.65
CA ILE A 9 -38.26 -29.82 15.82
C ILE A 9 -37.64 -28.62 16.54
N VAL A 10 -37.85 -28.46 17.85
CA VAL A 10 -37.20 -27.40 18.65
C VAL A 10 -35.68 -27.58 18.70
N PHE A 11 -35.19 -28.83 18.79
CA PHE A 11 -33.77 -29.13 18.76
C PHE A 11 -33.13 -28.84 17.38
N ILE A 12 -33.80 -29.16 16.28
CA ILE A 12 -33.31 -28.86 14.92
C ILE A 12 -33.31 -27.34 14.66
N ILE A 13 -34.31 -26.60 15.13
CA ILE A 13 -34.33 -25.14 14.98
C ILE A 13 -33.16 -24.51 15.76
N LYS A 14 -32.84 -24.99 16.98
CA LYS A 14 -31.65 -24.53 17.73
C LYS A 14 -30.32 -24.92 17.08
N LEU A 15 -30.24 -26.08 16.42
CA LEU A 15 -29.05 -26.48 15.66
C LEU A 15 -28.84 -25.61 14.40
N PHE A 16 -29.90 -25.12 13.78
CA PHE A 16 -29.81 -24.20 12.64
C PHE A 16 -29.63 -22.72 13.02
N TYR A 17 -29.95 -22.31 14.26
CA TYR A 17 -29.85 -20.92 14.72
C TYR A 17 -28.54 -20.55 15.45
N CYS A 18 -27.59 -21.47 15.59
CA CYS A 18 -26.29 -21.17 16.19
C CYS A 18 -25.14 -21.53 15.24
N GLN A 19 -25.01 -20.77 14.15
CA GLN A 19 -23.71 -20.58 13.50
C GLN A 19 -23.63 -19.22 12.78
N GLU A 20 -24.01 -18.16 13.50
CA GLU A 20 -23.47 -16.83 13.22
C GLU A 20 -22.16 -16.72 14.01
N ILE A 21 -21.11 -17.35 13.46
CA ILE A 21 -19.75 -17.11 13.95
C ILE A 21 -19.44 -15.68 13.51
N ASN A 22 -19.35 -14.80 14.50
CA ASN A 22 -18.84 -13.44 14.43
C ASN A 22 -17.61 -13.36 13.50
N ASN A 23 -17.85 -13.10 12.23
CA ASN A 23 -16.84 -12.59 11.32
C ASN A 23 -16.90 -11.07 11.41
N ASP A 24 -16.53 -10.53 12.57
CA ASP A 24 -15.93 -9.19 12.64
C ASP A 24 -14.51 -9.27 12.07
N THR A 25 -14.40 -9.76 10.83
CA THR A 25 -13.37 -9.28 9.93
C THR A 25 -13.87 -7.91 9.49
N LEU A 26 -13.73 -6.94 10.38
CA LEU A 26 -13.90 -5.54 10.05
C LEU A 26 -12.84 -5.28 8.99
N LEU A 27 -13.25 -5.43 7.74
CA LEU A 27 -12.45 -5.24 6.56
C LEU A 27 -12.21 -3.74 6.54
N TYR A 28 -11.24 -3.30 7.35
CA TYR A 28 -10.81 -1.93 7.46
C TYR A 28 -10.13 -1.61 6.13
N SER A 29 -10.95 -1.37 5.11
CA SER A 29 -10.55 -0.59 3.97
C SER A 29 -10.41 0.81 4.57
N PRO A 30 -9.19 1.34 4.73
CA PRO A 30 -9.04 2.67 5.29
C PRO A 30 -9.90 3.61 4.45
N SER A 31 -10.71 4.41 5.15
CA SER A 31 -11.58 5.38 4.54
C SER A 31 -10.79 6.22 3.54
N ARG A 32 -11.34 6.44 2.34
CA ARG A 32 -10.73 7.25 1.26
C ARG A 32 -10.21 8.62 1.73
N LYS A 33 -10.65 9.09 2.90
CA LYS A 33 -10.27 10.35 3.52
C LYS A 33 -8.86 10.41 4.13
N LEU A 34 -8.12 9.31 4.27
CA LEU A 34 -6.81 9.35 4.96
C LEU A 34 -5.61 9.71 4.06
N PHE A 35 -5.77 9.69 2.73
CA PHE A 35 -4.65 9.95 1.81
C PHE A 35 -4.95 11.13 0.89
N THR A 36 -4.46 12.31 1.27
CA THR A 36 -4.57 13.56 0.49
C THR A 36 -3.31 13.88 -0.32
N GLY A 37 -2.28 13.02 -0.31
CA GLY A 37 -1.09 13.09 -1.17
C GLY A 37 -1.03 11.96 -2.20
N ASP A 38 -0.09 12.06 -3.16
CA ASP A 38 0.20 11.07 -4.21
C ASP A 38 0.21 9.64 -3.63
N SER A 39 -0.95 8.97 -3.71
CA SER A 39 -1.15 7.63 -3.15
C SER A 39 -0.63 6.55 -4.07
N VAL A 40 0.05 6.90 -5.16
CA VAL A 40 0.67 5.96 -6.08
C VAL A 40 2.15 5.83 -5.75
N PRO A 41 2.70 4.61 -5.85
CA PRO A 41 4.14 4.49 -5.74
C PRO A 41 4.82 5.27 -6.87
N CYS A 42 5.99 5.80 -6.56
CA CYS A 42 6.96 6.25 -7.55
C CYS A 42 7.23 5.18 -8.61
N CYS A 43 7.69 5.61 -9.77
CA CYS A 43 8.09 4.75 -10.88
C CYS A 43 9.57 4.97 -11.16
N GLY A 44 10.40 4.20 -10.46
CA GLY A 44 11.84 4.11 -10.67
C GLY A 44 12.27 2.65 -10.83
N ASP A 45 13.48 2.43 -11.32
CA ASP A 45 14.09 1.09 -11.32
C ASP A 45 14.74 0.84 -9.94
N MET A 46 13.96 0.37 -8.97
CA MET A 46 14.40 0.18 -7.57
C MET A 46 15.52 -0.84 -7.39
N ILE A 47 15.67 -1.81 -8.29
CA ILE A 47 16.82 -2.73 -8.27
C ILE A 47 18.02 -2.20 -9.06
N GLY A 48 17.91 -0.99 -9.60
CA GLY A 48 18.90 -0.31 -10.43
C GLY A 48 18.59 -0.42 -11.92
N GLU A 49 18.67 0.72 -12.63
CA GLU A 49 18.44 0.81 -14.08
C GLU A 49 19.34 -0.16 -14.87
N THR A 50 20.62 -0.22 -14.51
CA THR A 50 21.57 -1.16 -15.12
C THR A 50 21.17 -2.62 -14.90
N ALA A 51 20.62 -2.96 -13.73
CA ALA A 51 20.15 -4.31 -13.44
C ALA A 51 18.92 -4.66 -14.29
N CYS A 52 17.94 -3.75 -14.37
CA CYS A 52 16.75 -3.93 -15.20
C CYS A 52 17.10 -4.06 -16.69
N LYS A 53 18.01 -3.21 -17.21
CA LYS A 53 18.51 -3.32 -18.60
C LYS A 53 19.23 -4.65 -18.85
N ARG A 54 20.04 -5.12 -17.90
CA ARG A 54 20.72 -6.43 -17.99
C ARG A 54 19.72 -7.58 -18.00
N LEU A 55 18.68 -7.54 -17.15
CA LEU A 55 17.62 -8.54 -17.14
C LEU A 55 16.88 -8.59 -18.47
N ARG A 56 16.53 -7.43 -19.04
CA ARG A 56 15.90 -7.32 -20.36
C ARG A 56 16.79 -7.89 -21.47
N LYS A 57 18.07 -7.49 -21.50
CA LYS A 57 19.04 -7.99 -22.49
C LYS A 57 19.28 -9.49 -22.38
N LYS A 58 19.25 -10.06 -21.17
CA LYS A 58 19.45 -11.49 -20.94
C LYS A 58 18.31 -12.32 -21.53
N ASN A 59 17.07 -11.90 -21.34
CA ASN A 59 15.90 -12.55 -21.93
C ASN A 59 14.73 -11.56 -21.99
N GLU A 60 14.50 -11.00 -23.17
CA GLU A 60 13.49 -9.97 -23.38
C GLU A 60 12.07 -10.49 -23.13
N PHE A 61 11.75 -11.69 -23.63
CA PHE A 61 10.43 -12.30 -23.44
C PHE A 61 10.10 -12.50 -21.96
N LYS A 62 11.05 -13.05 -21.18
CA LYS A 62 10.87 -13.26 -19.73
C LYS A 62 10.76 -11.93 -18.99
N PHE A 63 11.55 -10.92 -19.38
CA PHE A 63 11.46 -9.59 -18.80
C PHE A 63 10.10 -8.95 -19.05
N GLN A 64 9.63 -8.98 -20.31
CA GLN A 64 8.33 -8.44 -20.69
C GLN A 64 7.19 -9.17 -19.99
N ASN A 65 7.26 -10.50 -19.89
CA ASN A 65 6.29 -11.29 -19.14
C ASN A 65 6.19 -10.84 -17.66
N LYS A 66 7.30 -10.44 -17.03
CA LYS A 66 7.28 -9.86 -15.68
C LYS A 66 6.65 -8.47 -15.66
N CYS A 67 6.96 -7.61 -16.63
CA CYS A 67 6.30 -6.30 -16.79
C CYS A 67 4.78 -6.44 -16.95
N ASP A 68 4.31 -7.52 -17.57
CA ASP A 68 2.90 -7.74 -17.84
C ASP A 68 2.11 -8.46 -16.76
N ASN A 69 2.77 -9.26 -15.91
CA ASN A 69 2.11 -10.17 -14.98
C ASN A 69 2.54 -10.03 -13.51
N GLU A 70 3.61 -9.28 -13.22
CA GLU A 70 4.10 -9.08 -11.86
C GLU A 70 4.02 -7.60 -11.47
N ALA A 71 2.99 -7.22 -10.70
CA ALA A 71 2.76 -5.83 -10.30
C ALA A 71 3.95 -5.20 -9.55
N ASP A 72 4.60 -5.95 -8.65
CA ASP A 72 5.83 -5.49 -7.96
C ASP A 72 6.96 -5.20 -8.94
N PHE A 73 7.17 -6.09 -9.92
CA PHE A 73 8.24 -5.92 -10.90
C PHE A 73 7.97 -4.72 -11.82
N SER A 74 6.74 -4.65 -12.33
CA SER A 74 6.27 -3.72 -13.34
C SER A 74 6.09 -2.28 -12.87
N LEU A 75 5.67 -2.10 -11.61
CA LEU A 75 5.35 -0.79 -11.05
C LEU A 75 6.40 -0.28 -10.07
N ILE A 76 7.26 -1.16 -9.52
CA ILE A 76 8.27 -0.79 -8.50
C ILE A 76 9.70 -1.19 -8.90
N GLN A 77 9.97 -2.45 -9.21
CA GLN A 77 11.36 -2.91 -9.33
C GLN A 77 12.06 -2.42 -10.59
N CYS A 78 11.37 -2.48 -11.72
CA CYS A 78 11.89 -2.08 -13.03
C CYS A 78 10.88 -1.18 -13.78
N CYS A 79 10.21 -0.28 -13.06
CA CYS A 79 9.10 0.48 -13.61
C CYS A 79 9.47 1.33 -14.82
N GLN A 80 10.65 1.97 -14.78
CA GLN A 80 11.14 2.80 -15.89
C GLN A 80 11.51 1.93 -17.09
N THR A 81 12.25 0.84 -16.85
CA THR A 81 12.65 -0.07 -17.94
C THR A 81 11.45 -0.82 -18.56
N CYS A 82 10.37 -1.05 -17.82
CA CYS A 82 9.10 -1.60 -18.32
C CYS A 82 8.26 -0.58 -19.13
N GLY A 83 8.65 0.70 -19.19
CA GLY A 83 7.90 1.79 -19.81
C GLY A 83 7.32 2.73 -18.75
N GLY A 84 8.13 3.69 -18.27
CA GLY A 84 7.72 4.53 -17.13
C GLY A 84 6.43 5.32 -17.35
N ASP A 85 6.22 5.84 -18.55
CA ASP A 85 5.03 6.57 -19.00
C ASP A 85 3.74 5.73 -19.02
N THR A 86 3.88 4.43 -19.28
CA THR A 86 2.76 3.47 -19.36
C THR A 86 2.42 2.82 -18.01
N ALA A 87 3.07 3.24 -16.91
CA ALA A 87 2.75 2.77 -15.56
C ALA A 87 1.26 2.92 -15.17
N PRO A 88 0.54 4.02 -15.49
CA PRO A 88 -0.90 4.13 -15.22
C PRO A 88 -1.72 3.05 -15.93
N SER A 89 -1.41 2.77 -17.19
CA SER A 89 -2.09 1.74 -17.98
C SER A 89 -1.84 0.34 -17.42
N ARG A 90 -0.59 0.05 -17.04
CA ARG A 90 -0.24 -1.23 -16.39
C ARG A 90 -0.90 -1.37 -15.03
N HIS A 91 -0.95 -0.30 -14.24
CA HIS A 91 -1.66 -0.30 -12.96
C HIS A 91 -3.16 -0.61 -13.15
N LYS A 92 -3.84 0.08 -14.08
CA LYS A 92 -5.24 -0.21 -14.42
C LYS A 92 -5.46 -1.66 -14.86
N LYS A 93 -4.51 -2.25 -15.59
CA LYS A 93 -4.52 -3.69 -15.96
C LYS A 93 -4.40 -4.60 -14.73
N PHE A 94 -3.44 -4.34 -13.83
CA PHE A 94 -3.26 -5.16 -12.64
C PHE A 94 -4.42 -5.07 -11.65
N PHE A 95 -5.02 -3.89 -11.52
CA PHE A 95 -6.05 -3.62 -10.52
C PHE A 95 -7.42 -3.32 -11.15
N SER A 96 -7.72 -3.95 -12.29
CA SER A 96 -9.00 -3.83 -12.99
C SER A 96 -10.21 -4.16 -12.11
N GLU A 97 -10.05 -5.10 -11.18
CA GLU A 97 -11.03 -5.52 -10.17
C GLU A 97 -10.85 -4.78 -8.81
N GLY A 98 -9.97 -3.77 -8.76
CA GLY A 98 -9.71 -3.01 -7.55
C GLY A 98 -9.17 -3.87 -6.41
N SER A 99 -9.84 -3.83 -5.26
CA SER A 99 -9.50 -4.59 -4.05
C SER A 99 -9.69 -6.11 -4.16
N LEU A 100 -10.43 -6.57 -5.18
CA LEU A 100 -10.66 -7.98 -5.46
C LEU A 100 -9.61 -8.58 -6.41
N SER A 101 -8.79 -7.74 -7.05
CA SER A 101 -7.73 -8.22 -7.94
C SER A 101 -6.80 -9.20 -7.22
N LYS A 102 -6.35 -10.25 -7.93
CA LYS A 102 -5.29 -11.16 -7.47
C LYS A 102 -3.98 -10.45 -7.12
N HIS A 103 -3.76 -9.24 -7.65
CA HIS A 103 -2.60 -8.41 -7.35
C HIS A 103 -2.83 -7.53 -6.12
N CYS A 104 -4.03 -7.47 -5.54
CA CYS A 104 -4.34 -6.64 -4.39
C CYS A 104 -4.31 -7.44 -3.08
N PHE A 105 -3.12 -7.58 -2.49
CA PHE A 105 -2.94 -8.25 -1.21
C PHE A 105 -1.82 -7.62 -0.41
N ASP A 106 -1.90 -7.76 0.91
CA ASP A 106 -0.80 -7.46 1.81
C ASP A 106 0.10 -8.69 1.93
N ARG A 107 1.42 -8.48 1.86
CA ARG A 107 2.41 -9.56 2.04
C ARG A 107 2.58 -9.92 3.52
N HIS A 108 2.26 -8.98 4.41
CA HIS A 108 2.28 -9.17 5.86
C HIS A 108 0.88 -9.32 6.45
N SER A 109 0.82 -9.71 7.72
CA SER A 109 -0.45 -9.91 8.42
C SER A 109 -1.26 -8.61 8.54
N PRO A 110 -2.60 -8.68 8.63
CA PRO A 110 -3.44 -7.50 8.84
C PRO A 110 -2.99 -6.66 10.03
N LYS A 111 -2.64 -7.30 11.16
CA LYS A 111 -2.13 -6.64 12.36
C LYS A 111 -0.83 -5.87 12.11
N PHE A 112 0.08 -6.41 11.30
CA PHE A 112 1.30 -5.70 10.92
C PHE A 112 0.97 -4.49 10.05
N CYS A 113 0.13 -4.66 9.03
CA CYS A 113 -0.18 -3.57 8.10
C CYS A 113 -1.04 -2.47 8.73
N GLU A 114 -1.88 -2.79 9.70
CA GLU A 114 -2.58 -1.82 10.54
C GLU A 114 -1.59 -0.99 11.36
N LYS A 115 -0.62 -1.63 12.02
CA LYS A 115 0.44 -0.94 12.76
C LYS A 115 1.32 -0.08 11.86
N PHE A 116 1.65 -0.59 10.66
CA PHE A 116 2.37 0.14 9.62
C PHE A 116 1.61 1.40 9.20
N LEU A 117 0.30 1.29 8.99
CA LEU A 117 -0.55 2.42 8.62
C LEU A 117 -0.69 3.46 9.75
N LEU A 118 -0.85 3.00 10.99
CA LEU A 118 -1.09 3.86 12.15
C LEU A 118 0.19 4.44 12.76
N HIS A 119 1.37 4.07 12.25
CA HIS A 119 2.67 4.37 12.86
C HIS A 119 2.73 3.95 14.35
N LYS A 120 2.08 2.83 14.71
CA LYS A 120 1.98 2.34 16.11
C LYS A 120 2.92 1.15 16.35
N ASP A 121 4.16 1.41 16.77
CA ASP A 121 5.12 0.49 17.44
C ASP A 121 6.51 1.16 17.52
N HIS A 122 7.58 0.46 17.95
CA HIS A 122 8.99 0.92 17.90
C HIS A 122 9.48 1.37 16.51
N TRP A 123 8.69 1.12 15.46
CA TRP A 123 8.87 1.62 14.09
C TRP A 123 8.17 2.98 13.86
N ALA A 124 7.55 3.58 14.88
CA ALA A 124 6.92 4.90 14.82
C ALA A 124 7.93 6.02 14.49
N THR A 125 9.21 5.78 14.77
CA THR A 125 10.33 6.65 14.34
C THR A 125 10.70 6.44 12.86
N SER A 126 10.29 5.33 12.26
CA SER A 126 10.49 5.09 10.83
C SER A 126 9.47 5.90 10.02
N THR A 127 9.98 6.67 9.06
CA THR A 127 9.21 7.55 8.17
C THR A 127 8.31 6.77 7.18
N TRP A 128 8.17 5.46 7.36
CA TRP A 128 7.50 4.56 6.43
C TRP A 128 6.00 4.77 6.48
N SER A 129 5.45 5.31 5.40
CA SER A 129 4.02 5.54 5.26
C SER A 129 3.50 4.98 3.94
N CYS A 130 2.17 4.92 3.81
CA CYS A 130 1.49 4.58 2.56
C CYS A 130 1.60 5.65 1.46
N SER A 131 2.39 6.72 1.67
CA SER A 131 2.47 7.86 0.74
C SER A 131 3.89 8.41 0.65
N GLY A 132 4.09 9.34 -0.30
CA GLY A 132 5.37 10.04 -0.47
C GLY A 132 6.51 9.10 -0.83
N GLU A 133 7.67 9.31 -0.19
CA GLU A 133 8.93 8.64 -0.55
C GLU A 133 8.90 7.13 -0.33
N TYR A 134 8.15 6.67 0.68
CA TYR A 134 8.10 5.27 1.10
C TYR A 134 6.94 4.48 0.50
N ALA A 135 6.13 5.12 -0.35
CA ALA A 135 5.00 4.48 -1.02
C ALA A 135 5.39 3.20 -1.76
N HIS A 136 6.62 3.12 -2.28
CA HIS A 136 7.13 1.93 -2.96
C HIS A 136 7.36 0.73 -2.03
N ILE A 137 7.79 0.97 -0.79
CA ILE A 137 7.93 -0.07 0.23
C ILE A 137 6.54 -0.51 0.66
N ALA A 138 5.67 0.45 0.97
CA ALA A 138 4.29 0.21 1.35
C ALA A 138 3.52 -0.59 0.28
N PHE A 139 3.73 -0.29 -1.01
CA PHE A 139 3.16 -1.05 -2.12
C PHE A 139 3.55 -2.53 -2.12
N ARG A 140 4.78 -2.86 -1.68
CA ARG A 140 5.30 -4.23 -1.65
C ARG A 140 4.87 -5.01 -0.41
N ILE A 141 4.64 -4.31 0.70
CA ILE A 141 4.40 -4.90 2.02
C ILE A 141 2.91 -4.91 2.38
N CYS A 142 2.26 -3.75 2.25
CA CYS A 142 0.89 -3.49 2.71
C CYS A 142 0.03 -2.88 1.59
N ARG A 143 0.10 -3.46 0.38
CA ARG A 143 -0.53 -2.93 -0.82
C ARG A 143 -2.02 -2.63 -0.67
N LYS A 144 -2.76 -3.59 -0.09
CA LYS A 144 -4.20 -3.54 0.07
C LYS A 144 -4.57 -2.59 1.21
N THR A 145 -3.90 -2.72 2.36
CA THR A 145 -4.11 -1.82 3.51
C THR A 145 -3.82 -0.37 3.13
N CYS A 146 -2.78 -0.09 2.35
CA CYS A 146 -2.48 1.26 1.88
C CYS A 146 -3.34 1.73 0.70
N SER A 147 -4.35 0.96 0.27
CA SER A 147 -5.26 1.33 -0.81
C SER A 147 -4.56 1.62 -2.16
N PHE A 148 -3.44 0.95 -2.45
CA PHE A 148 -2.75 1.10 -3.74
C PHE A 148 -3.47 0.41 -4.91
N CYS A 149 -4.47 -0.41 -4.63
CA CYS A 149 -5.22 -1.16 -5.63
C CYS A 149 -6.37 -0.37 -6.26
N ARG A 150 -6.54 0.92 -5.92
CA ARG A 150 -7.66 1.69 -6.45
C ARG A 150 -7.46 1.97 -7.94
N ARG A 151 -8.50 1.80 -8.74
CA ARG A 151 -8.45 2.02 -10.20
C ARG A 151 -8.12 3.46 -10.60
N ASP A 152 -8.45 4.39 -9.72
CA ASP A 152 -8.27 5.84 -9.88
C ASP A 152 -6.93 6.33 -9.31
N ALA A 153 -6.01 5.43 -8.92
CA ALA A 153 -4.80 5.83 -8.20
C ALA A 153 -3.91 6.81 -9.00
N TYR A 154 -3.83 6.64 -10.32
CA TYR A 154 -3.06 7.50 -11.23
C TYR A 154 -3.90 8.61 -11.89
N ASP A 155 -5.18 8.74 -11.56
CA ASP A 155 -6.03 9.75 -12.20
C ASP A 155 -5.69 11.14 -11.61
N SER A 156 -5.19 12.04 -12.46
CA SER A 156 -4.85 13.41 -12.05
C SER A 156 -6.12 14.24 -11.89
N LYS A 157 -6.29 14.85 -10.71
CA LYS A 157 -7.42 15.74 -10.43
C LYS A 157 -7.36 17.05 -11.22
N ASP A 158 -6.16 17.45 -11.61
CA ASP A 158 -5.88 18.72 -12.30
C ASP A 158 -5.71 18.53 -13.82
N GLY A 159 -5.99 17.33 -14.34
CA GLY A 159 -5.82 17.01 -15.76
C GLY A 159 -4.35 16.91 -16.22
N THR A 160 -3.39 16.94 -15.28
CA THR A 160 -1.97 16.84 -15.62
C THR A 160 -1.61 15.44 -16.13
N VAL A 161 -0.79 15.40 -17.17
CA VAL A 161 -0.26 14.14 -17.71
C VAL A 161 0.67 13.53 -16.66
N TYR A 162 0.45 12.25 -16.36
CA TYR A 162 1.30 11.49 -15.46
C TYR A 162 2.77 11.54 -15.92
N LYS A 163 3.66 11.89 -14.99
CA LYS A 163 5.11 11.85 -15.19
C LYS A 163 5.72 10.90 -14.17
N PRO A 164 6.47 9.88 -14.59
CA PRO A 164 7.03 8.91 -13.66
C PRO A 164 8.10 9.59 -12.80
N LYS A 165 7.92 9.51 -11.48
CA LYS A 165 8.84 10.08 -10.48
C LYS A 165 9.81 9.02 -9.96
N ARG A 166 11.05 9.40 -9.68
CA ARG A 166 12.01 8.51 -9.02
C ARG A 166 11.56 8.17 -7.60
N CYS A 167 11.84 6.95 -7.19
CA CYS A 167 11.61 6.50 -5.83
C CYS A 167 12.64 7.06 -4.86
N GLY A 168 12.19 7.41 -3.65
CA GLY A 168 13.04 8.04 -2.64
C GLY A 168 13.63 9.40 -3.06
N SER A 169 13.11 10.01 -4.13
CA SER A 169 13.45 11.39 -4.45
C SER A 169 12.74 12.28 -3.45
N LEU A 170 13.52 13.07 -2.70
CA LEU A 170 13.04 14.23 -1.94
C LEU A 170 12.17 15.06 -2.89
N THR A 171 10.86 14.87 -2.84
CA THR A 171 9.99 15.97 -3.21
C THR A 171 10.26 17.01 -2.15
N PRO A 172 10.63 18.26 -2.50
CA PRO A 172 10.59 19.36 -1.55
C PRO A 172 9.11 19.69 -1.27
N SER A 173 8.35 18.71 -0.80
CA SER A 173 7.19 18.98 0.02
C SER A 173 7.77 19.57 1.29
N LYS A 174 7.61 20.88 1.43
CA LYS A 174 7.78 21.59 2.68
C LYS A 174 6.80 20.96 3.68
N ILE A 175 7.18 19.83 4.27
CA ILE A 175 6.47 19.28 5.41
C ILE A 175 6.83 20.26 6.52
N ARG A 176 5.89 21.15 6.86
CA ARG A 176 6.00 21.95 8.07
C ARG A 176 5.81 21.02 9.27
N TYR A 177 6.84 20.25 9.60
CA TYR A 177 7.03 19.84 10.98
C TYR A 177 7.71 21.03 11.66
N PHE A 178 7.02 21.59 12.65
CA PHE A 178 7.44 22.73 13.49
C PHE A 178 7.40 24.11 12.81
N ASP A 179 6.19 24.67 12.66
CA ASP A 179 6.04 26.13 12.73
C ASP A 179 6.01 26.53 14.22
N SER A 180 7.20 26.65 14.82
CA SER A 180 7.54 27.76 15.72
C SER A 180 9.04 27.73 15.97
N GLU A 181 9.75 28.74 15.50
CA GLU A 181 11.19 28.96 15.71
C GLU A 181 11.58 29.14 17.20
N ASN A 182 10.61 29.06 18.12
CA ASN A 182 10.81 29.34 19.54
C ASN A 182 11.23 28.13 20.39
N ASN A 183 11.31 26.91 19.83
CA ASN A 183 11.63 25.71 20.63
C ASN A 183 13.01 25.07 20.32
N LEU A 184 13.81 25.62 19.39
CA LEU A 184 15.18 25.12 19.17
C LEU A 184 16.15 25.58 20.27
N GLU A 185 16.00 26.81 20.75
CA GLU A 185 16.85 27.37 21.81
C GLU A 185 16.64 26.68 23.18
N GLU A 186 15.46 26.09 23.40
CA GLU A 186 15.13 25.41 24.66
C GLU A 186 15.67 23.97 24.66
N LEU A 187 15.68 23.29 23.50
CA LEU A 187 16.24 21.95 23.34
C LEU A 187 17.79 21.95 23.35
N GLU A 188 18.44 22.99 22.84
CA GLU A 188 19.90 23.14 22.94
C GLU A 188 20.35 23.37 24.40
N LYS A 189 19.56 24.11 25.19
CA LYS A 189 19.82 24.31 26.63
C LYS A 189 19.65 23.05 27.47
N GLU A 190 18.75 22.16 27.07
CA GLU A 190 18.53 20.88 27.77
C GLU A 190 19.65 19.86 27.48
N PHE A 191 20.33 19.98 26.33
CA PHE A 191 21.44 19.09 25.96
C PHE A 191 22.78 19.49 26.62
N ASP A 192 23.01 20.80 26.82
CA ASP A 192 24.24 21.33 27.44
C ASP A 192 24.26 21.26 28.99
N THR A 193 23.21 20.74 29.62
CA THR A 193 23.16 20.55 31.08
C THR A 193 23.39 19.11 31.53
N VAL A 194 23.61 18.19 30.59
CA VAL A 194 23.79 16.75 30.86
C VAL A 194 25.24 16.27 30.63
N PHE A 195 26.15 17.17 30.21
CA PHE A 195 27.60 16.89 30.17
C PHE A 195 28.44 18.03 30.75
#